data_AF-A0A0Q8UR83-F1
#
_entry.id   AF-A0A0Q8UR83-F1
#
_cell.length_a   1.000
_cell.length_b   1.000
_cell.length_c   1.000
_cell.angle_alpha   90.00
_cell.angle_beta   90.00
_cell.angle_gamma   90.00
#
_symmetry.space_group_name_H-M   'P 1'
#
loop_
_entity.id
_entity.type
_entity.pdbx_description
1 polymer ?
#
loop_
_entity_poly.entity_id
_entity_poly.type
_entity_poly.pdbx_seq_one_letter_code
_entity_poly.pdbx_strand_id
1 'polypeptide(L)'
;MKASEVARRMGLPLRTYHHFEGGRAHIDIERIRSFADATDSDAHAILTAVLIGAPDFAAHTMDNKLVSVLISGAQRFDERLGDRLTRIEVARFIAATRRMFDDLEADLSQRDDEARRWLADRFEPGD
;
A
#
# COMPACT_ATOMS: atom_id res chain seq x y z
N MET A 1 -4.24 -6.22 16.73
CA MET A 1 -5.41 -5.55 17.37
C MET A 1 -6.55 -6.55 17.52
N LYS A 2 -7.41 -6.49 18.54
CA LYS A 2 -8.57 -7.41 18.62
C LYS A 2 -9.73 -6.90 17.73
N ALA A 3 -10.50 -7.81 17.13
CA ALA A 3 -11.66 -7.46 16.29
C ALA A 3 -12.66 -6.52 16.99
N SER A 4 -12.92 -6.72 18.29
CA SER A 4 -13.78 -5.85 19.09
C SER A 4 -13.25 -4.41 19.23
N GLU A 5 -11.94 -4.24 19.23
CA GLU A 5 -11.30 -2.92 19.29
C GLU A 5 -11.39 -2.21 17.94
N VAL A 6 -11.20 -2.93 16.82
CA VAL A 6 -11.38 -2.37 15.47
C VAL A 6 -12.84 -1.97 15.26
N ALA A 7 -13.80 -2.84 15.60
CA ALA A 7 -15.23 -2.54 15.49
C ALA A 7 -15.64 -1.28 16.28
N ARG A 8 -15.10 -1.13 17.50
CA ARG A 8 -15.31 0.07 18.34
C ARG A 8 -14.77 1.34 17.68
N ARG A 9 -13.56 1.28 17.11
CA ARG A 9 -12.94 2.41 16.38
C ARG A 9 -13.73 2.79 15.13
N MET A 10 -14.34 1.82 14.46
CA MET A 10 -15.21 2.05 13.30
C MET A 10 -16.63 2.53 13.67
N GLY A 11 -16.99 2.57 14.96
CA GLY A 11 -18.36 2.88 15.38
C GLY A 11 -19.39 1.80 15.01
N LEU A 12 -18.97 0.54 14.85
CA LEU A 12 -19.81 -0.57 14.40
C LEU A 12 -20.10 -1.58 15.52
N PRO A 13 -21.30 -2.20 15.55
CA PRO A 13 -21.53 -3.41 16.31
C PRO A 13 -20.62 -4.56 15.85
N LEU A 14 -20.13 -5.39 16.78
CA LEU A 14 -19.19 -6.48 16.47
C LEU A 14 -19.71 -7.45 15.38
N ARG A 15 -21.01 -7.76 15.40
CA ARG A 15 -21.64 -8.62 14.38
C ARG A 15 -21.58 -7.99 12.98
N THR A 16 -21.75 -6.68 12.88
CA THR A 16 -21.65 -5.92 11.61
C THR A 16 -20.21 -5.91 11.11
N TYR A 17 -19.25 -5.73 12.01
CA TYR A 17 -17.83 -5.81 11.69
C TYR A 17 -17.43 -7.18 11.11
N HIS A 18 -17.84 -8.29 11.73
CA HIS A 18 -17.52 -9.61 11.20
C HIS A 18 -18.12 -9.91 9.83
N HIS A 19 -19.29 -9.34 9.52
CA HIS A 19 -19.89 -9.47 8.19
C HIS A 19 -19.09 -8.71 7.12
N PHE A 20 -18.55 -7.54 7.48
CA PHE A 20 -17.63 -6.76 6.66
C PHE A 20 -16.31 -7.51 6.44
N GLU A 21 -15.64 -7.93 7.52
CA GLU A 21 -14.36 -8.64 7.48
C GLU A 21 -14.45 -9.97 6.71
N GLY A 22 -15.59 -10.65 6.80
CA GLY A 22 -15.83 -11.90 6.07
C GLY A 22 -16.09 -11.74 4.57
N GLY A 23 -16.04 -10.52 4.02
CA GLY A 23 -16.25 -10.25 2.59
C GLY A 23 -17.66 -10.59 2.09
N ARG A 24 -18.64 -10.71 2.98
CA ARG A 24 -20.03 -11.10 2.64
C ARG A 24 -20.94 -9.91 2.35
N ALA A 25 -20.43 -8.69 2.50
CA ALA A 25 -21.12 -7.44 2.22
C ALA A 25 -20.74 -6.88 0.84
N HIS A 26 -21.57 -5.99 0.30
CA HIS A 26 -21.19 -5.17 -0.85
C HIS A 26 -19.96 -4.32 -0.53
N ILE A 27 -19.13 -4.02 -1.53
CA ILE A 27 -17.97 -3.14 -1.34
C ILE A 27 -18.47 -1.76 -0.90
N ASP A 28 -18.06 -1.37 0.29
CA ASP A 28 -18.40 -0.10 0.92
C ASP A 28 -17.09 0.68 1.16
N ILE A 29 -16.89 1.72 0.36
CA ILE A 29 -15.65 2.53 0.38
C ILE A 29 -15.50 3.25 1.72
N GLU A 30 -16.59 3.70 2.33
CA GLU A 30 -16.54 4.37 3.63
C GLU A 30 -16.10 3.40 4.73
N ARG A 31 -16.58 2.16 4.69
CA ARG A 31 -16.12 1.11 5.61
C ARG A 31 -14.66 0.73 5.39
N ILE A 32 -14.20 0.66 4.15
CA ILE A 32 -12.79 0.40 3.85
C ILE A 32 -11.91 1.52 4.42
N ARG A 33 -12.30 2.77 4.23
CA ARG A 33 -11.59 3.94 4.80
C ARG A 33 -11.57 3.89 6.33
N SER A 34 -12.74 3.68 6.95
CA SER A 34 -12.83 3.58 8.41
C SER A 34 -12.01 2.41 8.99
N PHE A 35 -11.97 1.28 8.29
CA PHE A 35 -11.12 0.15 8.67
C PHE A 35 -9.64 0.50 8.56
N ALA A 36 -9.23 1.12 7.45
CA ALA A 36 -7.85 1.55 7.23
C ALA A 36 -7.40 2.55 8.29
N ASP A 37 -8.24 3.54 8.64
CA ASP A 37 -7.96 4.50 9.71
C ASP A 37 -7.84 3.80 11.08
N ALA A 38 -8.73 2.85 11.37
CA ALA A 38 -8.73 2.14 12.64
C ALA A 38 -7.50 1.24 12.84
N THR A 39 -6.97 0.69 11.74
CA THR A 39 -5.87 -0.30 11.72
C THR A 39 -4.53 0.27 11.29
N ASP A 40 -4.48 1.55 10.91
CA ASP A 40 -3.34 2.16 10.23
C ASP A 40 -2.93 1.33 9.00
N SER A 41 -3.89 1.01 8.14
CA SER A 41 -3.65 0.37 6.83
C SER A 41 -3.73 1.38 5.69
N ASP A 42 -3.35 0.97 4.47
CA ASP A 42 -3.60 1.73 3.25
C ASP A 42 -5.00 1.39 2.69
N ALA A 43 -5.95 2.33 2.81
CA ALA A 43 -7.31 2.16 2.30
C ALA A 43 -7.34 1.90 0.78
N HIS A 44 -6.46 2.57 0.04
CA HIS A 44 -6.39 2.41 -1.40
C HIS A 44 -5.80 1.07 -1.78
N ALA A 45 -4.83 0.57 -1.01
CA ALA A 45 -4.29 -0.78 -1.23
C ALA A 45 -5.32 -1.87 -0.99
N ILE A 46 -6.15 -1.75 0.05
CA ILE A 46 -7.26 -2.68 0.31
C ILE A 46 -8.22 -2.71 -0.88
N LEU A 47 -8.59 -1.53 -1.41
CA LEU A 47 -9.46 -1.44 -2.58
C LEU A 47 -8.79 -2.03 -3.84
N THR A 48 -7.53 -1.69 -4.09
CA THR A 48 -6.76 -2.21 -5.23
C THR A 48 -6.61 -3.72 -5.18
N ALA A 49 -6.31 -4.29 -4.01
CA ALA A 49 -6.21 -5.74 -3.81
C ALA A 49 -7.49 -6.48 -4.22
N VAL A 50 -8.66 -5.90 -3.90
CA VAL A 50 -9.96 -6.42 -4.35
C VAL A 50 -10.11 -6.31 -5.87
N LEU A 51 -9.75 -5.17 -6.46
CA LEU A 51 -9.89 -4.92 -7.90
C LEU A 51 -9.00 -5.83 -8.77
N ILE A 52 -7.78 -6.15 -8.30
CA ILE A 52 -6.82 -6.97 -9.06
C ILE A 52 -6.84 -8.45 -8.66
N GLY A 53 -7.70 -8.84 -7.69
CA GLY A 53 -7.79 -10.22 -7.22
C GLY A 53 -6.54 -10.71 -6.47
N ALA A 54 -5.79 -9.81 -5.84
CA ALA A 54 -4.55 -10.13 -5.12
C ALA A 54 -4.67 -9.73 -3.64
N PRO A 55 -5.29 -10.56 -2.78
CA PRO A 55 -5.55 -10.21 -1.38
C PRO A 55 -4.28 -9.89 -0.58
N ASP A 56 -3.19 -10.62 -0.85
CA ASP A 56 -1.90 -10.42 -0.15
C ASP A 56 -1.27 -9.06 -0.45
N PHE A 57 -1.64 -8.42 -1.57
CA PHE A 57 -1.12 -7.11 -1.95
C PHE A 57 -1.43 -6.04 -0.89
N ALA A 58 -2.62 -6.09 -0.28
CA ALA A 58 -2.99 -5.16 0.79
C ALA A 58 -2.12 -5.34 2.04
N ALA A 59 -1.75 -6.58 2.35
CA ALA A 59 -0.85 -6.87 3.47
C ALA A 59 0.58 -6.39 3.20
N HIS A 60 1.11 -6.65 2.00
CA HIS A 60 2.47 -6.22 1.63
C HIS A 60 2.66 -4.70 1.60
N THR A 61 1.57 -3.94 1.46
CA THR A 61 1.61 -2.48 1.29
C THR A 61 0.99 -1.72 2.47
N MET A 62 0.51 -2.42 3.50
CA MET A 62 -0.26 -1.80 4.60
C MET A 62 0.56 -0.73 5.35
N ASP A 63 1.86 -0.99 5.54
CA ASP A 63 2.74 -0.14 6.33
C ASP A 63 3.36 0.97 5.48
N ASN A 64 3.76 0.65 4.25
CA ASN A 64 4.45 1.61 3.37
C ASN A 64 3.49 2.57 2.65
N LYS A 65 2.17 2.31 2.71
CA LYS A 65 1.13 3.15 2.09
C LYS A 65 1.33 3.37 0.59
N LEU A 66 1.92 2.38 -0.10
CA LEU A 66 2.34 2.50 -1.50
C LEU A 66 1.23 3.07 -2.39
N VAL A 67 0.02 2.53 -2.30
CA VAL A 67 -1.06 2.90 -3.22
C VAL A 67 -1.56 4.30 -2.92
N SER A 68 -1.68 4.66 -1.65
CA SER A 68 -2.00 6.02 -1.24
C SER A 68 -0.96 7.03 -1.76
N VAL A 69 0.34 6.71 -1.67
CA VAL A 69 1.42 7.56 -2.23
C VAL A 69 1.29 7.71 -3.74
N LEU A 70 1.02 6.62 -4.47
CA LEU A 70 0.84 6.66 -5.92
C LEU A 70 -0.37 7.52 -6.32
N ILE A 71 -1.49 7.41 -5.61
CA ILE A 71 -2.68 8.21 -5.86
C ILE A 71 -2.44 9.68 -5.57
N SER A 72 -1.79 10.01 -4.45
CA SER A 72 -1.40 11.39 -4.15
C SER A 72 -0.44 11.97 -5.20
N GLY A 73 0.50 11.14 -5.69
CA GLY A 73 1.38 11.50 -6.80
C GLY A 73 0.62 11.81 -8.09
N ALA A 74 -0.35 10.96 -8.44
CA ALA A 74 -1.20 11.15 -9.61
C ALA A 74 -2.08 12.41 -9.50
N GLN A 75 -2.70 12.65 -8.34
CA GLN A 75 -3.47 13.88 -8.06
C GLN A 75 -2.62 15.13 -8.25
N ARG A 76 -1.44 15.17 -7.61
CA ARG A 76 -0.51 16.29 -7.74
C ARG A 76 -0.03 16.48 -9.19
N PHE A 77 0.10 15.39 -9.95
CA PHE A 77 0.51 15.45 -11.35
C PHE A 77 -0.59 16.05 -12.24
N ASP A 78 -1.84 15.63 -12.02
CA ASP A 78 -3.03 16.19 -12.68
C ASP A 78 -3.20 17.67 -12.36
N GLU A 79 -3.18 18.06 -11.09
CA GLU A 79 -3.29 19.46 -10.64
C GLU A 79 -2.26 20.39 -11.30
N ARG A 80 -1.06 19.87 -11.60
CA ARG A 80 0.02 20.65 -12.21
C ARG A 80 -0.08 20.76 -13.73
N LEU A 81 -0.63 19.75 -14.40
CA LEU A 81 -0.66 19.69 -15.87
C LEU A 81 -2.02 20.06 -16.45
N GLY A 82 -3.10 19.73 -15.74
CA GLY A 82 -4.47 19.80 -16.21
C GLY A 82 -4.62 19.10 -17.56
N ASP A 83 -5.31 19.76 -18.49
CA ASP A 83 -5.58 19.26 -19.84
C ASP A 83 -4.34 18.79 -20.61
N ARG A 84 -3.14 19.31 -20.29
CA ARG A 84 -1.90 18.90 -20.97
C ARG A 84 -1.53 17.45 -20.69
N LEU A 85 -2.04 16.86 -19.62
CA LEU A 85 -1.86 15.45 -19.27
C LEU A 85 -2.25 14.53 -20.44
N THR A 86 -3.30 14.90 -21.18
CA THR A 86 -3.81 14.17 -22.36
C THR A 86 -2.80 14.02 -23.50
N ARG A 87 -1.74 14.84 -23.51
CA ARG A 87 -0.69 14.83 -24.53
C ARG A 87 0.43 13.84 -24.24
N ILE A 88 0.43 13.22 -23.06
CA ILE A 88 1.46 12.25 -22.67
C ILE A 88 1.05 10.89 -23.21
N GLU A 89 1.91 10.30 -24.04
CA GLU A 89 1.70 8.97 -24.60
C GLU A 89 1.74 7.90 -23.51
N VAL A 90 0.89 6.87 -23.63
CA VAL A 90 0.82 5.73 -22.71
C VAL A 90 2.19 5.06 -22.52
N ALA A 91 2.99 4.95 -23.58
CA ALA A 91 4.33 4.39 -23.50
C ALA A 91 5.26 5.14 -22.54
N ARG A 92 5.09 6.47 -22.40
CA ARG A 92 5.86 7.28 -21.45
C ARG A 92 5.45 7.00 -20.01
N PHE A 93 4.16 6.78 -19.75
CA PHE A 93 3.71 6.35 -18.43
C PHE A 93 4.27 4.98 -18.07
N ILE A 94 4.20 4.01 -18.98
CA ILE A 94 4.75 2.67 -18.76
C ILE A 94 6.25 2.74 -18.41
N ALA A 95 7.02 3.49 -19.20
CA ALA A 95 8.46 3.64 -18.97
C ALA A 95 8.76 4.32 -17.62
N ALA A 96 8.04 5.39 -17.27
CA ALA A 96 8.23 6.11 -16.01
C ALA A 96 7.87 5.24 -14.79
N THR A 97 6.73 4.53 -14.86
CA THR A 97 6.29 3.64 -13.78
C THR A 97 7.23 2.46 -13.58
N ARG A 98 7.74 1.86 -14.66
CA ARG A 98 8.75 0.79 -14.57
C ARG A 98 10.00 1.28 -13.87
N ARG A 99 10.56 2.39 -14.35
CA ARG A 99 11.76 2.99 -13.74
C ARG A 99 11.57 3.29 -12.26
N MET A 100 10.42 3.82 -11.87
CA MET A 100 10.11 4.07 -10.47
C MET A 100 10.16 2.78 -9.62
N PHE A 101 9.62 1.66 -10.12
CA PHE A 101 9.68 0.38 -9.40
C PHE A 101 11.07 -0.23 -9.41
N ASP A 102 11.79 -0.17 -10.53
CA ASP A 102 13.17 -0.66 -10.65
C ASP A 102 14.09 0.08 -9.65
N ASP A 103 13.93 1.40 -9.52
CA ASP A 103 14.68 2.23 -8.58
C ASP A 103 14.41 1.83 -7.10
N LEU A 104 13.16 1.48 -6.77
CA LEU A 104 12.78 1.02 -5.42
C LEU A 104 13.32 -0.37 -5.09
N GLU A 105 13.31 -1.29 -6.07
CA GLU A 105 13.87 -2.63 -5.93
C GLU A 105 15.38 -2.59 -5.72
N ALA A 106 16.07 -1.70 -6.43
CA ALA A 106 17.51 -1.48 -6.27
C ALA A 106 17.85 -0.93 -4.87
N ASP A 107 17.11 0.06 -4.36
CA ASP A 107 17.31 0.59 -3.00
C ASP A 107 17.11 -0.48 -1.92
N LEU A 108 16.08 -1.31 -2.04
CA LEU A 108 15.84 -2.42 -1.10
C LEU A 108 16.98 -3.44 -1.14
N SER A 109 17.40 -3.85 -2.34
CA SER A 109 18.49 -4.81 -2.51
C SER A 109 19.81 -4.30 -1.91
N GLN A 110 20.12 -3.03 -2.11
CA GLN A 110 21.30 -2.39 -1.53
C GLN A 110 21.26 -2.42 0.00
N ARG A 111 20.12 -2.08 0.62
CA ARG A 111 19.96 -2.09 2.08
C ARG A 111 20.12 -3.47 2.67
N ASP A 112 19.59 -4.50 2.01
CA ASP A 112 19.76 -5.89 2.42
C ASP A 112 21.23 -6.31 2.38
N ASP A 113 21.95 -5.93 1.33
CA ASP A 113 23.38 -6.23 1.20
C ASP A 113 24.23 -5.48 2.22
N GLU A 114 23.89 -4.24 2.54
CA GLU A 114 24.53 -3.46 3.59
C GLU A 114 24.28 -4.08 4.98
N ALA A 115 23.05 -4.49 5.27
CA ALA A 115 22.69 -5.16 6.51
C ALA A 115 23.43 -6.50 6.67
N ARG A 116 23.55 -7.29 5.60
CA ARG A 116 24.31 -8.55 5.58
C ARG A 116 25.80 -8.32 5.84
N ARG A 117 26.40 -7.32 5.19
CA ARG A 117 27.81 -6.95 5.42
C ARG A 117 28.05 -6.51 6.86
N TRP A 118 27.20 -5.64 7.38
CA TRP A 118 27.28 -5.19 8.78
C TRP A 118 27.18 -6.35 9.79
N LEU A 119 26.32 -7.34 9.53
CA LEU A 119 26.24 -8.55 10.36
C LEU A 119 27.49 -9.40 10.26
N ALA A 120 28.04 -9.61 9.06
CA ALA A 120 29.26 -10.39 8.86
C ALA A 120 30.45 -9.76 9.62
N ASP A 121 30.67 -8.45 9.47
CA ASP A 121 31.76 -7.72 10.13
C ASP A 121 31.69 -7.79 11.68
N ARG A 122 30.50 -8.00 12.25
CA ARG A 122 30.27 -8.00 13.71
C ARG A 122 30.23 -9.39 14.33
N PHE A 123 30.09 -10.44 13.51
CA PHE A 123 29.96 -11.83 13.96
C PHE A 123 31.00 -12.77 13.33
N GLU A 124 31.94 -12.28 12.53
CA GLU A 124 33.17 -13.02 12.27
C GLU A 124 34.01 -13.11 13.57
N PRO A 125 34.37 -14.32 14.04
CA PRO A 125 35.37 -14.46 15.08
C PRO A 125 36.69 -13.99 14.49
N GLY A 126 37.28 -12.96 15.10
CA GLY A 126 38.66 -12.60 14.80
C GLY A 126 39.56 -13.80 15.06
N ASP A 127 40.24 -14.27 14.02
CA ASP A 127 41.49 -15.03 14.14
C ASP A 127 42.63 -14.11 14.62
#